data_AF-A0A819XKE0-F1
#
_entry.id   AF-A0A819XKE0-F1
#
_cell.length_a   1.000
_cell.length_b   1.000
_cell.length_c   1.000
_cell.angle_alpha   90.00
_cell.angle_beta   90.00
_cell.angle_gamma   90.00
#
_symmetry.space_group_name_H-M   'P 1'
#
loop_
_entity.id
_entity.type
_entity.pdbx_description
1 polymer ?
#
loop_
_entity_poly.entity_id
_entity_poly.type
_entity_poly.pdbx_seq_one_letter_code
_entity_poly.pdbx_strand_id
1 'polypeptide(L)'
;MITKSSILTTFVRNEIKRRQIDLDVAINPDGNEEKTKASDFINDFYIRWNSTFIMLARLWAGQQIVNDIIYSPQSYVGLTIKQIKKIRSLQINQFEWELIESLSNVLAPFYFATKCLSGRQCPTLSLSYWTINNLYFHLTNEKPNCHLENGLKNLLLDKFNLYFITNVTREQRCAKLVSIDK
;
A
#
# COMPACT_ATOMS: atom_id res chain seq x y z
N MET A 1 26.10 21.93 -20.46
CA MET A 1 26.65 20.62 -20.06
C MET A 1 25.56 19.86 -19.29
N ILE A 2 24.78 19.02 -19.96
CA ILE A 2 23.73 18.20 -19.32
C ILE A 2 24.42 16.97 -18.74
N THR A 3 24.43 16.84 -17.42
CA THR A 3 25.11 15.76 -16.71
C THR A 3 24.39 14.43 -16.97
N LYS A 4 25.14 13.40 -17.42
CA LYS A 4 24.66 12.05 -17.78
C LYS A 4 23.79 11.36 -16.71
N SER A 5 23.82 11.83 -15.47
CA SER A 5 22.95 11.40 -14.35
C SER A 5 21.46 11.76 -14.54
N SER A 6 21.14 12.88 -15.21
CA SER A 6 19.75 13.28 -15.44
C SER A 6 19.07 12.41 -16.50
N ILE A 7 19.84 11.90 -17.47
CA ILE A 7 19.34 11.04 -18.54
C ILE A 7 18.89 9.70 -17.98
N LEU A 8 19.64 9.13 -17.03
CA LEU A 8 19.32 7.84 -16.42
C LEU A 8 18.10 7.92 -15.50
N THR A 9 18.00 8.99 -14.71
CA THR A 9 16.82 9.24 -13.89
C THR A 9 15.58 9.52 -14.74
N THR A 10 15.74 10.20 -15.88
CA THR A 10 14.65 10.45 -16.83
C THR A 10 14.23 9.17 -17.55
N PHE A 11 15.18 8.33 -17.96
CA PHE A 11 14.90 7.06 -18.63
C PHE A 11 14.19 6.07 -17.72
N VAL A 12 14.71 5.85 -16.50
CA VAL A 12 14.09 4.98 -15.51
C VAL A 12 12.70 5.48 -15.14
N ARG A 13 12.52 6.80 -14.96
CA ARG A 13 11.21 7.40 -14.72
C ARG A 13 10.24 7.17 -15.89
N ASN A 14 10.71 7.29 -17.12
CA ASN A 14 9.88 7.10 -18.32
C ASN A 14 9.48 5.64 -18.54
N GLU A 15 10.38 4.70 -18.26
CA GLU A 15 10.10 3.27 -18.43
C GLU A 15 9.14 2.76 -17.36
N ILE A 16 9.34 3.17 -16.09
CA ILE A 16 8.37 2.92 -15.01
C ILE A 16 7.01 3.49 -15.38
N LYS A 17 6.96 4.70 -15.93
CA LYS A 17 5.73 5.37 -16.34
C LYS A 17 4.97 4.62 -17.44
N ARG A 18 5.66 4.05 -18.43
CA ARG A 18 4.99 3.25 -19.48
C ARG A 18 4.34 2.01 -18.90
N ARG A 19 5.10 1.22 -18.13
CA ARG A 19 4.60 -0.04 -17.55
C ARG A 19 3.50 0.19 -16.51
N GLN A 20 3.50 1.33 -15.82
CA GLN A 20 2.44 1.71 -14.91
C GLN A 20 1.11 1.96 -15.62
N ILE A 21 1.13 2.57 -16.82
CA ILE A 21 -0.09 2.81 -17.62
C ILE A 21 -0.73 1.48 -18.02
N ASP A 22 0.08 0.51 -18.44
CA ASP A 22 -0.41 -0.82 -18.83
C ASP A 22 -1.05 -1.57 -17.65
N LEU A 23 -0.49 -1.42 -16.44
CA LEU A 23 -1.04 -2.00 -15.21
C LEU A 23 -2.32 -1.30 -14.74
N ASP A 24 -2.39 0.02 -14.81
CA ASP A 24 -3.57 0.78 -14.39
C ASP A 24 -4.78 0.48 -15.31
N VAL A 25 -4.55 0.24 -16.61
CA VAL A 25 -5.58 -0.23 -17.57
C VAL A 25 -6.05 -1.65 -17.26
N ALA A 26 -5.14 -2.54 -16.82
CA ALA A 26 -5.50 -3.91 -16.44
C ALA A 26 -6.30 -3.99 -15.12
N ILE A 27 -6.10 -3.04 -14.20
CA ILE A 27 -6.71 -3.04 -12.87
C ILE A 27 -8.11 -2.38 -12.84
N ASN A 28 -8.42 -1.47 -13.77
CA ASN A 28 -9.74 -0.83 -13.90
C ASN A 28 -10.22 -0.81 -15.36
N PRO A 29 -10.85 -1.89 -15.86
CA PRO A 29 -11.33 -1.95 -17.24
C PRO A 29 -12.55 -1.06 -17.55
N ASP A 30 -13.29 -0.59 -16.52
CA ASP A 30 -14.55 0.18 -16.66
C ASP A 30 -14.42 1.70 -16.40
N GLY A 31 -13.21 2.26 -16.45
CA GLY A 31 -12.97 3.66 -16.13
C GLY A 31 -13.35 4.63 -17.25
N ASN A 32 -14.49 5.32 -17.10
CA ASN A 32 -14.75 6.60 -17.76
C ASN A 32 -13.48 7.47 -17.78
N GLU A 33 -13.19 8.07 -18.93
CA GLU A 33 -12.04 8.92 -19.24
C GLU A 33 -12.00 10.22 -18.40
N GLU A 34 -11.93 10.14 -17.08
CA GLU A 34 -11.34 11.23 -16.32
C GLU A 34 -9.83 11.17 -16.55
N LYS A 35 -9.37 12.09 -17.40
CA LYS A 35 -7.97 12.39 -17.71
C LYS A 35 -7.16 12.57 -16.42
N THR A 36 -6.74 11.47 -15.83
CA THR A 36 -5.71 11.44 -14.80
C THR A 36 -4.43 11.85 -15.50
N LYS A 37 -4.01 13.09 -15.26
CA LYS A 37 -2.73 13.61 -15.75
C LYS A 37 -1.64 12.65 -15.31
N ALA A 38 -1.08 11.91 -16.27
CA ALA A 38 -0.04 10.91 -16.08
C ALA A 38 1.31 11.50 -15.59
N SER A 39 1.36 12.71 -15.03
CA SER A 39 2.61 13.40 -14.66
C SER A 39 2.92 13.43 -13.19
N ASP A 40 1.98 13.16 -12.29
CA ASP A 40 2.27 13.19 -10.86
C ASP A 40 2.09 11.79 -10.30
N PHE A 41 3.07 11.32 -9.51
CA PHE A 41 2.71 10.49 -8.37
C PHE A 41 1.59 11.24 -7.69
N ILE A 42 0.35 10.74 -7.80
CA ILE A 42 -0.84 11.42 -7.31
C ILE A 42 -0.52 11.92 -5.91
N ASN A 43 -0.25 13.21 -5.82
CA ASN A 43 0.05 13.91 -4.59
C ASN A 43 -1.26 14.53 -4.11
N ASP A 44 -2.34 13.75 -4.20
CA ASP A 44 -3.63 14.13 -3.65
C ASP A 44 -3.56 13.94 -2.15
N PHE A 45 -3.32 15.06 -1.48
CA PHE A 45 -3.42 15.22 -0.04
C PHE A 45 -4.88 15.32 0.44
N TYR A 46 -5.76 14.47 -0.07
CA TYR A 46 -7.09 14.24 0.52
C TYR A 46 -7.31 12.72 0.62
N ILE A 47 -7.16 12.20 1.84
CA ILE A 47 -7.37 10.82 2.34
C ILE A 47 -6.06 10.04 2.64
N ARG A 48 -5.42 10.41 3.76
CA ARG A 48 -4.14 9.89 4.31
C ARG A 48 -4.15 8.44 4.84
N TRP A 49 -5.24 7.69 4.73
CA TRP A 49 -5.34 6.37 5.37
C TRP A 49 -5.01 5.21 4.43
N ASN A 50 -5.00 5.46 3.13
CA ASN A 50 -4.94 4.43 2.09
C ASN A 50 -3.63 4.38 1.31
N SER A 51 -2.73 5.35 1.51
CA SER A 51 -1.47 5.43 0.76
C SER A 51 -0.59 4.20 0.96
N THR A 52 -0.58 3.65 2.18
CA THR A 52 0.19 2.43 2.49
C THR A 52 -0.34 1.23 1.72
N PHE A 53 -1.66 1.03 1.71
CA PHE A 53 -2.27 -0.06 0.94
C PHE A 53 -2.00 0.09 -0.57
N ILE A 54 -2.23 1.28 -1.13
CA ILE A 54 -1.99 1.54 -2.57
C ILE A 54 -0.52 1.30 -2.93
N MET A 55 0.40 1.76 -2.09
CA MET A 55 1.84 1.57 -2.28
C MET A 55 2.20 0.08 -2.29
N LEU A 56 1.73 -0.69 -1.30
CA LEU A 56 2.02 -2.12 -1.18
C LEU A 56 1.39 -2.92 -2.32
N ALA A 57 0.14 -2.63 -2.69
CA ALA A 57 -0.54 -3.28 -3.81
C ALA A 57 0.19 -3.04 -5.15
N ARG A 58 0.66 -1.81 -5.38
CA ARG A 58 1.47 -1.48 -6.57
C ARG A 58 2.84 -2.15 -6.56
N LEU A 59 3.49 -2.19 -5.39
CA LEU A 59 4.78 -2.86 -5.24
C LEU A 59 4.67 -4.36 -5.51
N TRP A 60 3.62 -4.99 -5.00
CA TRP A 60 3.30 -6.40 -5.26
C TRP A 60 3.02 -6.65 -6.75
N ALA A 61 2.16 -5.84 -7.38
CA ALA A 61 1.87 -5.96 -8.82
C ALA A 61 3.13 -5.78 -9.70
N GLY A 62 4.06 -4.94 -9.25
CA GLY A 62 5.35 -4.69 -9.91
C GLY A 62 6.45 -5.69 -9.55
N GLN A 63 6.18 -6.75 -8.79
CA GLN A 63 7.20 -7.66 -8.26
C GLN A 63 8.13 -8.22 -9.35
N GLN A 64 7.57 -8.65 -10.48
CA GLN A 64 8.37 -9.17 -11.60
C GLN A 64 9.32 -8.12 -12.16
N ILE A 65 8.84 -6.88 -12.34
CA ILE A 65 9.64 -5.77 -12.87
C ILE A 65 10.78 -5.43 -11.89
N VAL A 66 10.47 -5.39 -10.59
CA VAL A 66 11.45 -5.14 -9.53
C VAL A 66 12.51 -6.24 -9.52
N ASN A 67 12.10 -7.51 -9.59
CA ASN A 67 13.00 -8.65 -9.65
C ASN A 67 13.87 -8.61 -10.91
N ASP A 68 13.31 -8.32 -12.09
CA ASP A 68 14.05 -8.21 -13.34
C ASP A 68 15.16 -7.15 -13.27
N ILE A 69 14.86 -5.99 -12.67
CA ILE A 69 15.83 -4.90 -12.48
C ILE A 69 16.94 -5.33 -11.50
N ILE A 70 16.59 -6.06 -10.44
CA ILE A 70 17.53 -6.46 -9.39
C ILE A 70 18.44 -7.61 -9.84
N TYR A 71 17.89 -8.63 -10.50
CA TYR A 71 18.61 -9.83 -10.91
C TYR A 71 19.33 -9.66 -12.25
N SER A 72 18.77 -8.87 -13.17
CA SER A 72 19.37 -8.61 -14.49
C SER A 72 19.70 -7.12 -14.74
N PRO A 73 20.42 -6.42 -13.84
CA PRO A 73 20.70 -4.99 -14.01
C PRO A 73 21.64 -4.70 -15.19
N GLN A 74 22.35 -5.71 -15.69
CA GLN A 74 23.33 -5.60 -16.78
C GLN A 74 22.67 -5.43 -18.15
N SER A 75 21.40 -5.79 -18.30
CA SER A 75 20.64 -5.61 -19.55
C SER A 75 20.29 -4.14 -19.81
N TYR A 76 20.41 -3.27 -18.80
CA TYR A 76 20.09 -1.85 -18.91
C TYR A 76 21.34 -1.03 -19.28
N VAL A 77 21.29 -0.44 -20.48
CA VAL A 77 22.38 0.37 -21.04
C VAL A 77 22.61 1.62 -20.20
N GLY A 78 23.85 1.88 -19.80
CA GLY A 78 24.27 3.12 -19.15
C GLY A 78 24.42 3.08 -17.62
N LEU A 79 24.18 1.93 -16.97
CA LEU A 79 24.42 1.77 -15.53
C LEU A 79 25.91 1.63 -15.21
N THR A 80 26.37 2.36 -14.19
CA THR A 80 27.73 2.20 -13.65
C THR A 80 27.82 0.99 -12.71
N ILE A 81 29.02 0.41 -12.56
CA ILE A 81 29.28 -0.71 -11.66
C ILE A 81 28.83 -0.41 -10.21
N LYS A 82 28.99 0.84 -9.74
CA LYS A 82 28.55 1.28 -8.41
C LYS A 82 27.02 1.24 -8.27
N GLN A 83 26.29 1.64 -9.31
CA GLN A 83 24.82 1.61 -9.31
C GLN A 83 24.31 0.17 -9.36
N ILE A 84 24.92 -0.69 -10.17
CA ILE A 84 24.60 -2.12 -10.23
C ILE A 84 24.75 -2.78 -8.85
N LYS A 85 25.86 -2.49 -8.16
CA LYS A 85 26.09 -3.02 -6.81
C LYS A 85 25.04 -2.52 -5.80
N LYS A 86 24.63 -1.26 -5.91
CA LYS A 86 23.58 -0.68 -5.05
C LYS A 86 22.20 -1.28 -5.34
N ILE A 87 21.85 -1.51 -6.60
CA ILE A 87 20.59 -2.16 -6.98
C ILE A 87 20.54 -3.58 -6.43
N ARG A 88 21.63 -4.34 -6.56
CA ARG A 88 21.72 -5.69 -5.99
C ARG A 88 21.62 -5.71 -4.46
N SER A 89 22.08 -4.65 -3.77
CA SER A 89 21.90 -4.54 -2.31
C SER A 89 20.47 -4.26 -1.87
N LEU A 90 19.57 -3.89 -2.79
CA LEU A 90 18.14 -3.67 -2.51
C LEU A 90 17.30 -4.93 -2.83
N GLN A 91 17.93 -6.09 -2.92
CA GLN A 91 17.24 -7.34 -3.18
C GLN A 91 16.23 -7.65 -2.07
N ILE A 92 14.96 -7.74 -2.47
CA ILE A 92 13.87 -8.16 -1.60
C ILE A 92 13.83 -9.68 -1.61
N ASN A 93 13.86 -10.30 -0.44
CA ASN A 93 13.80 -11.74 -0.28
C ASN A 93 12.36 -12.26 -0.36
N GLN A 94 12.19 -13.58 -0.50
CA GLN A 94 10.87 -14.20 -0.65
C GLN A 94 9.95 -13.95 0.57
N PHE A 95 10.51 -13.96 1.77
CA PHE A 95 9.77 -13.69 3.00
C PHE A 95 9.26 -12.24 3.07
N GLU A 96 10.05 -11.26 2.63
CA GLU A 96 9.65 -9.86 2.56
C GLU A 96 8.53 -9.65 1.53
N TRP A 97 8.56 -10.39 0.42
CA TRP A 97 7.46 -10.42 -0.54
C TRP A 97 6.17 -10.99 0.07
N GLU A 98 6.24 -12.12 0.77
CA GLU A 98 5.10 -12.72 1.49
C GLU A 98 4.55 -11.78 2.58
N LEU A 99 5.43 -11.01 3.23
CA LEU A 99 5.03 -9.97 4.18
C LEU A 99 4.27 -8.82 3.51
N ILE A 100 4.76 -8.33 2.35
CA ILE A 100 4.08 -7.29 1.57
C ILE A 100 2.69 -7.76 1.11
N GLU A 101 2.58 -8.99 0.66
CA GLU A 101 1.30 -9.61 0.28
C GLU A 101 0.35 -9.69 1.48
N SER A 102 0.82 -10.24 2.60
CA SER A 102 0.03 -10.38 3.83
C SER A 102 -0.46 -9.03 4.36
N LEU A 103 0.41 -8.01 4.36
CA LEU A 103 0.04 -6.64 4.74
C LEU A 103 -1.01 -6.06 3.79
N SER A 104 -0.87 -6.29 2.48
CA SER A 104 -1.84 -5.82 1.49
C SER A 104 -3.21 -6.48 1.71
N ASN A 105 -3.25 -7.79 1.97
CA ASN A 105 -4.47 -8.54 2.23
C ASN A 105 -5.18 -8.07 3.50
N VAL A 106 -4.44 -7.81 4.57
CA VAL A 106 -4.99 -7.32 5.84
C VAL A 106 -5.56 -5.90 5.69
N LEU A 107 -4.87 -5.04 4.93
CA LEU A 107 -5.27 -3.64 4.72
C LEU A 107 -6.37 -3.44 3.66
N ALA A 108 -6.56 -4.39 2.74
CA ALA A 108 -7.54 -4.26 1.66
C ALA A 108 -8.97 -3.93 2.15
N PRO A 109 -9.54 -4.59 3.18
CA PRO A 109 -10.87 -4.24 3.69
C PRO A 109 -10.96 -2.81 4.24
N PHE A 110 -9.88 -2.29 4.83
CA PHE A 110 -9.83 -0.91 5.32
C PHE A 110 -9.82 0.09 4.17
N TYR A 111 -9.16 -0.24 3.06
CA TYR A 111 -9.19 0.56 1.85
C TYR A 111 -10.62 0.67 1.30
N PHE A 112 -11.33 -0.46 1.17
CA PHE A 112 -12.70 -0.48 0.70
C PHE A 112 -13.68 0.21 1.65
N ALA A 113 -13.54 0.00 2.96
CA ALA A 113 -14.30 0.70 3.98
C ALA A 113 -14.14 2.22 3.85
N THR A 114 -12.90 2.69 3.72
CA THR A 114 -12.60 4.10 3.53
C THR A 114 -13.24 4.64 2.25
N LYS A 115 -13.07 3.95 1.12
CA LYS A 115 -13.67 4.36 -0.17
C LYS A 115 -15.20 4.41 -0.10
N CYS A 116 -15.81 3.45 0.58
CA CYS A 116 -17.26 3.39 0.75
C CYS A 116 -17.81 4.56 1.58
N LEU A 117 -17.13 4.91 2.67
CA LEU A 117 -17.52 6.00 3.57
C LEU A 117 -17.18 7.38 3.02
N SER A 118 -16.08 7.51 2.26
CA SER A 118 -15.63 8.78 1.67
C SER A 118 -16.31 9.12 0.35
N GLY A 119 -16.87 8.13 -0.36
CA GLY A 119 -17.51 8.33 -1.66
C GLY A 119 -18.92 8.94 -1.59
N ARG A 120 -19.49 9.12 -0.39
CA ARG A 120 -20.83 9.69 -0.20
C ARG A 120 -20.73 11.08 0.43
N GLN A 121 -21.53 12.01 -0.08
CA GLN A 121 -21.62 13.39 0.42
C GLN A 121 -22.00 13.44 1.92
N CYS A 122 -22.73 12.43 2.41
CA CYS A 122 -22.94 12.13 3.82
C CYS A 122 -23.00 10.60 4.02
N PRO A 123 -22.01 9.95 4.66
CA PRO A 123 -22.17 8.55 5.07
C PRO A 123 -23.30 8.44 6.09
N THR A 124 -24.26 7.56 5.85
CA THR A 124 -25.36 7.31 6.81
C THR A 124 -24.81 6.55 8.02
N LEU A 125 -25.37 6.81 9.21
CA LEU A 125 -24.99 6.10 10.43
C LEU A 125 -25.09 4.56 10.28
N SER A 126 -26.11 4.10 9.55
CA SER A 126 -26.30 2.68 9.22
C SER A 126 -25.15 2.10 8.38
N LEU A 127 -24.63 2.86 7.40
CA LEU A 127 -23.50 2.45 6.58
C LEU A 127 -22.21 2.42 7.39
N SER A 128 -21.98 3.42 8.25
CA SER A 128 -20.85 3.44 9.18
C SER A 128 -20.87 2.23 10.12
N TYR A 129 -22.02 1.92 10.71
CA TYR A 129 -22.19 0.77 11.60
C TYR A 129 -21.92 -0.55 10.86
N TRP A 130 -22.51 -0.74 9.67
CA TRP A 130 -22.27 -1.92 8.84
C TRP A 130 -20.78 -2.05 8.46
N THR A 131 -20.13 -0.95 8.11
CA THR A 131 -18.70 -0.94 7.73
C THR A 131 -17.80 -1.33 8.91
N ILE A 132 -18.04 -0.78 10.10
CA ILE A 132 -17.31 -1.13 11.33
C ILE A 132 -17.47 -2.61 11.66
N ASN A 133 -18.70 -3.16 11.57
CA ASN A 133 -18.94 -4.58 11.84
C ASN A 133 -18.22 -5.51 10.84
N ASN A 134 -18.17 -5.15 9.56
CA ASN A 134 -17.43 -5.95 8.58
C ASN A 134 -15.91 -5.92 8.83
N LEU A 135 -15.37 -4.76 9.21
CA LEU A 135 -13.95 -4.66 9.59
C LEU A 135 -13.66 -5.47 10.84
N TYR A 136 -14.53 -5.41 11.86
CA TYR A 136 -14.40 -6.22 13.06
C TYR A 136 -14.42 -7.72 12.71
N PHE A 137 -15.40 -8.17 11.93
CA PHE A 137 -15.50 -9.55 11.49
C PHE A 137 -14.24 -10.00 10.75
N HIS A 138 -13.71 -9.18 9.83
CA HIS A 138 -12.46 -9.46 9.12
C HIS A 138 -11.27 -9.64 10.06
N LEU A 139 -11.14 -8.79 11.09
CA LEU A 139 -10.07 -8.85 12.07
C LEU A 139 -10.19 -10.07 12.99
N THR A 140 -11.41 -10.48 13.34
CA THR A 140 -11.66 -11.66 14.20
C THR A 140 -11.61 -12.99 13.45
N ASN A 141 -11.80 -12.97 12.12
CA ASN A 141 -11.82 -14.18 11.32
C ASN A 141 -10.38 -14.61 10.98
N GLU A 142 -9.88 -15.57 11.74
CA GLU A 142 -8.57 -16.17 11.51
C GLU A 142 -8.57 -17.02 10.24
N LYS A 143 -7.53 -16.87 9.43
CA LYS A 143 -7.31 -17.71 8.26
C LYS A 143 -6.42 -18.88 8.65
N PRO A 144 -6.84 -20.15 8.43
CA PRO A 144 -6.01 -21.29 8.75
C PRO A 144 -4.73 -21.25 7.91
N ASN A 145 -3.60 -21.61 8.51
CA ASN A 145 -2.26 -21.63 7.89
C ASN A 145 -1.70 -20.25 7.46
N CYS A 146 -2.27 -19.13 7.92
CA CYS A 146 -1.75 -17.79 7.63
C CYS A 146 -1.34 -17.04 8.91
N HIS A 147 -0.29 -17.52 9.57
CA HIS A 147 0.18 -16.99 10.86
C HIS A 147 0.54 -15.50 10.81
N LEU A 148 1.10 -15.04 9.69
CA LEU A 148 1.51 -13.64 9.51
C LEU A 148 0.30 -12.71 9.41
N GLU A 149 -0.68 -13.04 8.56
CA GLU A 149 -1.93 -12.28 8.45
C GLU A 149 -2.68 -12.26 9.80
N ASN A 150 -2.78 -13.41 10.48
CA ASN A 150 -3.47 -13.48 11.78
C ASN A 150 -2.75 -12.64 12.85
N GLY A 151 -1.41 -12.67 12.90
CA GLY A 151 -0.63 -11.82 13.78
C GLY A 151 -0.89 -10.33 13.54
N LEU A 152 -0.90 -9.89 12.28
CA LEU A 152 -1.20 -8.52 11.89
C LEU A 152 -2.65 -8.13 12.23
N LYS A 153 -3.61 -9.02 11.99
CA LYS A 153 -5.02 -8.82 12.36
C LYS A 153 -5.18 -8.63 13.87
N ASN A 154 -4.50 -9.43 14.69
CA ASN A 154 -4.56 -9.31 16.14
C ASN A 154 -4.03 -7.96 16.63
N LEU A 155 -2.88 -7.50 16.09
CA LEU A 155 -2.34 -6.17 16.40
C LEU A 155 -3.31 -5.04 16.04
N LEU A 156 -4.00 -5.17 14.91
CA LEU A 156 -5.00 -4.19 14.48
C LEU A 156 -6.28 -4.29 15.31
N LEU A 157 -6.71 -5.49 15.69
CA LEU A 157 -7.90 -5.74 16.50
C LEU A 157 -7.81 -5.05 17.86
N ASP A 158 -6.64 -5.09 18.51
CA ASP A 158 -6.42 -4.40 19.77
C ASP A 158 -6.63 -2.89 19.65
N LYS A 159 -6.07 -2.27 18.60
CA LYS A 159 -6.27 -0.85 18.30
C LYS A 159 -7.72 -0.57 17.91
N PHE A 160 -8.33 -1.44 17.12
CA PHE A 160 -9.72 -1.31 16.67
C PHE A 160 -10.68 -1.29 17.86
N ASN A 161 -10.51 -2.21 18.81
CA ASN A 161 -11.30 -2.29 20.04
C ASN A 161 -11.16 -1.01 20.88
N LEU A 162 -9.93 -0.49 21.01
CA LEU A 162 -9.67 0.76 21.73
C LEU A 162 -10.42 1.96 21.12
N TYR A 163 -10.47 2.08 19.78
CA TYR A 163 -11.06 3.23 19.11
C TYR A 163 -12.57 3.14 18.93
N PHE A 164 -13.11 1.95 18.65
CA PHE A 164 -14.50 1.78 18.24
C PHE A 164 -15.41 1.11 19.27
N ILE A 165 -14.85 0.31 20.19
CA ILE A 165 -15.66 -0.50 21.13
C ILE A 165 -15.60 0.09 22.54
N THR A 166 -14.41 0.48 23.00
CA THR A 166 -14.29 0.97 24.38
C THR A 166 -14.80 2.42 24.50
N ASN A 167 -15.78 2.65 25.37
CA ASN A 167 -16.28 3.97 25.77
C ASN A 167 -15.28 4.69 26.69
N VAL A 168 -14.08 4.92 26.20
CA VAL A 168 -12.99 5.53 26.93
C VAL A 168 -12.93 7.00 26.54
N THR A 169 -12.81 7.91 27.51
CA THR A 169 -12.69 9.34 27.21
C THR A 169 -11.42 9.62 26.42
N ARG A 170 -11.39 10.70 25.63
CA ARG A 170 -10.25 11.03 24.76
C ARG A 170 -8.92 11.08 25.52
N GLU A 171 -8.94 11.58 26.76
CA GLU A 171 -7.78 11.67 27.66
C GLU A 171 -7.25 10.28 28.08
N GLN A 172 -8.14 9.35 28.42
CA GLN A 172 -7.79 7.99 28.78
C GLN A 172 -7.26 7.18 27.58
N ARG A 173 -7.68 7.50 26.34
CA ARG A 173 -7.12 6.88 25.12
C ARG A 173 -5.68 7.30 24.88
N CYS A 174 -5.37 8.59 25.04
CA CYS A 174 -4.01 9.10 24.88
C CYS A 174 -3.04 8.47 25.91
N ALA A 175 -3.48 8.29 27.15
CA ALA A 175 -2.67 7.63 28.18
C ALA A 175 -2.38 6.14 27.87
N LYS A 176 -3.36 5.38 27.37
CA LYS A 176 -3.19 3.97 26.99
C LYS A 176 -2.28 3.77 25.77
N LEU A 177 -2.26 4.72 24.83
CA LEU A 177 -1.37 4.64 23.67
C LEU A 177 0.10 4.75 24.08
N VAL A 178 0.42 5.65 25.03
CA VAL A 178 1.78 5.85 25.55
C VAL A 178 2.28 4.64 26.36
N SER A 179 1.39 3.83 26.93
CA SER A 179 1.75 2.62 27.68
C SER A 179 1.94 1.37 26.83
N ILE A 180 1.46 1.35 25.58
CA ILE A 180 1.59 0.19 24.67
C ILE A 180 2.93 0.22 23.91
N ASP A 181 3.58 1.39 23.84
CA ASP A 181 4.89 1.57 23.17
C ASP A 181 6.10 1.32 24.12
N LYS A 182 5.89 0.66 25.27
CA LYS A 182 6.94 0.22 26.21
C LYS A 182 6.92 -1.30 26.32
#